data_AF-A0A087UB85-F1
#
_entry.id   AF-A0A087UB85-F1
#
_cell.length_a   1.000
_cell.length_b   1.000
_cell.length_c   1.000
_cell.angle_alpha   90.00
_cell.angle_beta   90.00
_cell.angle_gamma   90.00
#
_symmetry.space_group_name_H-M   'P 1'
#
loop_
_entity.id
_entity.type
_entity.pdbx_description
1 polymer ?
#
loop_
_entity_poly.entity_id
_entity_poly.type
_entity_poly.pdbx_seq_one_letter_code
_entity_poly.pdbx_strand_id
1 'polypeptide(L)'
;MDVDKEKASLHGISFTDAEARLKDLTSKSIQKEILLDISAVLNKNTSLLMLGCFMDDKCDIALNLGQNHGLVYFEKTEKIGKRTDTDEKEVAVEVGLQNFALDDCLDSITTTFDLDVPTAQFGSSKFAKFITDAGLLQQIRFVFLELHHLHLLCRRCNLEQSFQDIGIPFENV
;
A
#
# COMPACT_ATOMS: atom_id res chain seq x y z
N MET A 1 1.30 36.28 -11.35
CA MET A 1 2.40 35.57 -12.02
C MET A 1 2.12 34.10 -11.75
N ASP A 2 1.38 33.50 -12.67
CA ASP A 2 0.97 32.10 -12.60
C ASP A 2 2.20 31.21 -12.75
N VAL A 3 2.43 30.37 -11.73
CA VAL A 3 3.46 29.33 -11.79
C VAL A 3 2.74 28.04 -12.16
N ASP A 4 3.11 27.51 -13.33
CA ASP A 4 2.58 26.29 -13.94
C ASP A 4 2.54 25.12 -12.94
N LYS A 5 1.31 24.70 -12.61
CA LYS A 5 1.01 23.47 -11.89
C LYS A 5 1.16 22.29 -12.85
N GLU A 6 2.39 21.84 -13.12
CA GLU A 6 2.57 20.58 -13.84
C GLU A 6 2.26 19.39 -12.90
N LYS A 7 1.23 18.64 -13.30
CA LYS A 7 0.47 17.72 -12.48
C LYS A 7 1.17 16.36 -12.37
N ALA A 8 1.64 16.00 -11.18
CA ALA A 8 1.84 14.59 -10.83
C ALA A 8 0.47 13.89 -10.79
N SER A 9 0.26 12.94 -11.70
CA SER A 9 -0.96 12.14 -11.80
C SER A 9 -0.77 10.81 -11.07
N LEU A 10 -1.61 10.54 -10.07
CA LEU A 10 -1.94 9.19 -9.63
C LEU A 10 -3.42 8.97 -9.95
N HIS A 11 -3.73 7.95 -10.74
CA HIS A 11 -5.09 7.51 -11.07
C HIS A 11 -5.98 8.53 -11.84
N GLY A 12 -5.39 9.45 -12.61
CA GLY A 12 -6.15 10.27 -13.56
C GLY A 12 -7.01 11.38 -12.93
N ILE A 13 -6.88 11.61 -11.62
CA ILE A 13 -7.32 12.83 -10.97
C ILE A 13 -6.09 13.69 -10.82
N SER A 14 -6.04 14.82 -11.52
CA SER A 14 -4.94 15.74 -11.29
C SER A 14 -5.10 16.41 -9.93
N PHE A 15 -4.00 16.80 -9.29
CA PHE A 15 -4.00 17.45 -7.99
C PHE A 15 -4.98 18.64 -7.90
N THR A 16 -5.08 19.42 -8.98
CA THR A 16 -6.01 20.55 -9.09
C THR A 16 -7.48 20.15 -9.02
N ASP A 17 -7.82 18.94 -9.48
CA ASP A 17 -9.20 18.44 -9.50
C ASP A 17 -9.62 17.93 -8.11
N ALA A 18 -8.69 17.36 -7.34
CA ALA A 18 -8.93 16.93 -5.96
C ALA A 18 -9.14 18.13 -5.02
N GLU A 19 -8.29 19.16 -5.12
CA GLU A 19 -8.44 20.42 -4.38
C GLU A 19 -9.79 21.10 -4.70
N ALA A 20 -10.13 21.22 -5.99
CA ALA A 20 -11.37 21.84 -6.43
C ALA A 20 -12.61 21.07 -5.92
N ARG A 21 -12.55 19.74 -5.93
CA ARG A 21 -13.65 18.88 -5.46
C ARG A 21 -13.81 18.92 -3.95
N LEU A 22 -12.72 18.98 -3.18
CA LEU A 22 -12.77 19.18 -1.73
C LEU A 22 -13.36 20.54 -1.38
N LYS A 23 -12.95 21.61 -2.08
CA LYS A 23 -13.52 22.96 -1.91
C LYS A 23 -15.02 23.01 -2.21
N ASP A 24 -15.45 22.38 -3.32
CA ASP A 24 -16.87 22.28 -3.69
C ASP A 24 -17.69 21.54 -2.61
N LEU A 25 -17.19 20.40 -2.11
CA LEU A 25 -17.84 19.66 -1.02
C LEU A 25 -17.93 20.51 0.25
N THR A 26 -16.86 21.19 0.66
CA THR A 26 -16.87 22.02 1.87
C THR A 26 -17.85 23.20 1.75
N SER A 27 -17.96 23.81 0.56
CA SER A 27 -18.92 24.90 0.32
C SER A 27 -20.39 24.46 0.35
N LYS A 28 -20.66 23.17 0.08
CA LYS A 28 -22.00 22.58 0.08
C LYS A 28 -22.41 21.98 1.42
N SER A 29 -21.46 21.49 2.22
CA SER A 29 -21.74 20.70 3.44
C SER A 29 -21.66 21.51 4.74
N ILE A 30 -20.91 22.62 4.75
CA ILE A 30 -20.71 23.42 5.97
C ILE A 30 -21.77 24.52 6.01
N GLN A 31 -22.69 24.44 6.97
CA GLN A 31 -23.51 25.59 7.36
C GLN A 31 -22.55 26.74 7.68
N LYS A 32 -22.76 27.90 7.03
CA LYS A 32 -21.95 29.13 6.85
C LYS A 32 -21.06 29.68 7.99
N GLU A 33 -20.78 28.98 9.07
CA GLU A 33 -20.04 29.48 10.25
C GLU A 33 -18.60 28.95 10.39
N ILE A 34 -18.16 27.95 9.59
CA ILE A 34 -16.78 27.45 9.65
C ILE A 34 -16.03 27.87 8.39
N LEU A 35 -15.00 28.73 8.58
CA LEU A 35 -14.02 29.05 7.55
C LEU A 35 -12.93 27.97 7.54
N LEU A 36 -12.98 27.06 6.57
CA LEU A 36 -11.98 26.02 6.36
C LEU A 36 -11.06 26.43 5.21
N ASP A 37 -9.75 26.51 5.47
CA ASP A 37 -8.73 26.68 4.43
C ASP A 37 -7.94 25.38 4.26
N ILE A 38 -7.83 24.88 3.03
CA ILE A 38 -7.12 23.64 2.70
C ILE A 38 -5.74 24.03 2.22
N SER A 39 -4.73 23.89 3.08
CA SER A 39 -3.34 24.27 2.78
C SER A 39 -2.51 23.16 2.14
N ALA A 40 -2.91 21.89 2.30
CA ALA A 40 -2.17 20.75 1.75
C ALA A 40 -3.08 19.52 1.54
N VAL A 41 -2.72 18.71 0.53
CA VAL A 41 -3.29 17.39 0.29
C VAL A 41 -2.11 16.40 0.23
N LEU A 42 -2.16 15.36 1.06
CA LEU A 42 -1.07 14.40 1.22
C LEU A 42 -1.59 12.99 0.96
N ASN A 43 -0.73 12.11 0.42
CA ASN A 43 -0.97 10.68 0.52
C ASN A 43 -0.88 10.27 2.00
N LYS A 44 -1.71 9.30 2.43
CA LYS A 44 -1.63 8.66 3.74
C LYS A 44 -0.20 8.29 4.16
N ASN A 45 0.60 7.72 3.26
CA ASN A 45 1.97 7.33 3.60
C ASN A 45 2.90 8.55 3.78
N THR A 46 2.69 9.63 3.04
CA THR A 46 3.37 10.91 3.27
C THR A 46 2.95 11.53 4.60
N SER A 47 1.67 11.45 4.97
CA SER A 47 1.19 11.90 6.28
C SER A 47 1.83 11.11 7.43
N LEU A 48 2.09 9.81 7.22
CA LEU A 48 2.82 8.99 8.19
C LEU A 48 4.27 9.46 8.37
N LEU A 49 4.96 9.82 7.27
CA LEU A 49 6.29 10.44 7.35
C LEU A 49 6.25 11.75 8.13
N MET A 50 5.31 12.64 7.80
CA MET A 50 5.17 13.93 8.50
C MET A 50 4.90 13.76 10.01
N LEU A 51 4.06 12.80 10.37
CA LEU A 51 3.82 12.46 11.78
C LEU A 51 5.11 11.94 12.44
N GLY A 52 5.87 11.09 11.75
CA GLY A 52 7.18 10.63 12.21
C GLY A 52 8.13 11.79 12.49
N CYS A 53 8.29 12.72 11.54
CA CYS A 53 9.14 13.92 11.70
C CYS A 53 8.66 14.84 12.83
N PHE A 54 7.35 14.92 13.06
CA PHE A 54 6.79 15.69 14.17
C PHE A 54 7.15 15.08 15.53
N MET A 55 7.22 13.75 15.60
CA MET A 55 7.53 13.02 16.83
C MET A 55 9.04 12.89 17.09
N ASP A 56 9.84 12.78 16.03
CA ASP A 56 11.30 12.63 16.06
C ASP A 56 11.92 13.43 14.90
N ASP A 57 12.77 14.40 15.22
CA ASP A 57 13.42 15.29 14.25
C ASP A 57 14.45 14.57 13.36
N LYS A 58 14.75 13.30 13.65
CA LYS A 58 15.62 12.42 12.86
C LYS A 58 14.85 11.43 11.98
N CYS A 59 13.52 11.51 11.95
CA CYS A 59 12.72 10.63 11.11
C CYS A 59 12.80 11.06 9.63
N ASP A 60 13.48 10.26 8.82
CA ASP A 60 13.65 10.52 7.37
C ASP A 60 12.93 9.48 6.47
N ILE A 61 12.32 8.47 7.09
CA ILE A 61 11.65 7.35 6.40
C ILE A 61 10.43 6.88 7.17
N ALA A 62 9.37 6.55 6.44
CA ALA A 62 8.16 5.93 6.96
C ALA A 62 7.79 4.69 6.16
N LEU A 63 7.55 3.59 6.89
CA LEU A 63 7.10 2.32 6.33
C LEU A 63 5.75 1.96 6.92
N ASN A 64 4.79 1.71 6.05
CA ASN A 64 3.47 1.17 6.37
C ASN A 64 3.40 -0.24 5.79
N LEU A 65 3.09 -1.25 6.61
CA LEU A 65 2.94 -2.65 6.20
C LEU A 65 1.48 -3.14 6.26
N GLY A 66 0.54 -2.25 6.62
CA GLY A 66 -0.88 -2.59 6.63
C GLY A 66 -1.47 -2.70 5.22
N GLN A 67 -2.80 -2.75 5.13
CA GLN A 67 -3.54 -2.87 3.86
C GLN A 67 -3.14 -1.84 2.79
N ASN A 68 -2.66 -0.67 3.21
CA ASN A 68 -2.13 0.37 2.32
C ASN A 68 -0.61 0.46 2.44
N HIS A 69 0.08 -0.65 2.21
CA HIS A 69 1.51 -0.71 2.39
C HIS A 69 2.23 0.34 1.52
N GLY A 70 3.31 0.90 2.04
CA GLY A 70 4.06 1.93 1.32
C GLY A 70 5.29 2.36 2.08
N LEU A 71 6.24 2.88 1.32
CA LEU A 71 7.52 3.37 1.83
C LEU A 71 7.71 4.78 1.28
N VAL A 72 7.88 5.73 2.18
CA VAL A 72 8.12 7.14 1.84
C VAL A 72 9.36 7.61 2.57
N TYR A 73 10.23 8.34 1.88
CA TYR A 73 11.45 8.91 2.44
C TYR A 73 11.72 10.28 1.83
N PHE A 74 12.58 11.08 2.45
CA PHE A 74 13.09 12.29 1.82
C PHE A 74 14.23 11.98 0.86
N GLU A 75 14.09 12.40 -0.39
CA GLU A 75 15.17 12.34 -1.39
C GLU A 75 15.57 13.75 -1.80
N LYS A 76 16.86 13.94 -2.07
CA LYS A 76 17.39 15.20 -2.58
C LYS A 76 16.86 15.45 -3.98
N THR A 77 16.34 16.66 -4.22
CA THR A 77 15.77 17.07 -5.51
C THR A 77 16.75 16.87 -6.66
N GLU A 78 18.04 17.13 -6.44
CA GLU A 78 19.11 16.94 -7.44
C GLU A 78 19.26 15.50 -7.95
N LYS A 79 18.80 14.50 -7.18
CA LYS A 79 18.78 13.09 -7.61
C LYS A 79 17.53 12.69 -8.37
N ILE A 80 16.50 13.55 -8.39
CA ILE A 80 15.23 13.28 -9.06
C ILE A 80 15.30 13.91 -10.45
N GLY A 81 15.79 13.16 -11.45
CA GLY A 81 15.95 13.69 -12.82
C GLY A 81 14.66 14.18 -13.51
N LYS A 82 13.48 13.87 -12.94
CA LYS A 82 12.18 14.37 -13.40
C LYS A 82 11.76 15.71 -12.78
N ARG A 83 12.50 16.21 -11.78
CA ARG A 83 12.30 17.53 -11.19
C ARG A 83 13.49 18.40 -11.53
N THR A 84 13.30 19.30 -12.49
CA THR A 84 14.36 20.20 -12.96
C THR A 84 14.20 21.64 -12.50
N ASP A 85 13.02 22.02 -11.98
CA ASP A 85 12.64 23.43 -11.79
C ASP A 85 12.00 23.69 -10.42
N THR A 86 12.63 23.23 -9.32
CA THR A 86 12.09 23.41 -7.97
C THR A 86 13.17 23.89 -7.00
N ASP A 87 12.90 24.94 -6.21
CA ASP A 87 13.85 25.52 -5.23
C ASP A 87 14.01 24.64 -3.97
N GLU A 88 13.11 23.66 -3.78
CA GLU A 88 13.16 22.71 -2.69
C GLU A 88 14.40 21.82 -2.79
N LYS A 89 15.12 21.67 -1.68
CA LYS A 89 16.34 20.83 -1.61
C LYS A 89 16.03 19.34 -1.52
N GLU A 90 14.91 19.01 -0.89
CA GLU A 90 14.47 17.64 -0.64
C GLU A 90 12.96 17.52 -0.85
N VAL A 91 12.52 16.32 -1.24
CA VAL A 91 11.12 16.01 -1.54
C VAL A 91 10.80 14.66 -0.92
N ALA A 92 9.61 14.53 -0.33
CA ALA A 92 9.10 13.23 0.10
C ALA A 92 8.71 12.38 -1.13
N VAL A 93 9.36 11.22 -1.29
CA VAL A 93 9.17 10.30 -2.40
C VAL A 93 8.58 8.99 -1.90
N GLU A 94 7.46 8.57 -2.49
CA GLU A 94 6.89 7.25 -2.28
C GLU A 94 7.45 6.24 -3.29
N VAL A 95 8.00 5.13 -2.80
CA VAL A 95 8.79 4.16 -3.59
C VAL A 95 7.94 3.32 -4.56
N GLY A 96 6.61 3.36 -4.46
CA GLY A 96 5.75 2.62 -5.39
C GLY A 96 5.82 1.09 -5.20
N LEU A 97 5.85 0.63 -3.94
CA LEU A 97 6.01 -0.79 -3.56
C LEU A 97 5.00 -1.75 -4.21
N GLN A 98 3.83 -1.25 -4.61
CA GLN A 98 2.82 -2.05 -5.31
C GLN A 98 3.31 -2.63 -6.64
N ASN A 99 4.38 -2.07 -7.22
CA ASN A 99 5.00 -2.56 -8.45
C ASN A 99 6.36 -3.22 -8.18
N PHE A 100 6.75 -3.40 -6.93
CA PHE A 100 8.00 -4.06 -6.58
C PHE A 100 7.89 -5.57 -6.82
N ALA A 101 9.00 -6.19 -7.24
CA ALA A 101 9.08 -7.61 -7.56
C ALA A 101 8.08 -8.08 -8.62
N LEU A 102 7.89 -7.26 -9.66
CA LEU A 102 7.28 -7.69 -10.92
C LEU A 102 8.29 -8.46 -11.79
N ASP A 103 9.58 -8.18 -11.61
CA ASP A 103 10.66 -9.05 -12.02
C ASP A 103 10.86 -10.15 -10.97
N ASP A 104 11.29 -11.33 -11.40
CA ASP A 104 11.47 -12.55 -10.59
C ASP A 104 12.60 -12.43 -9.52
N CYS A 105 12.89 -11.22 -9.06
CA CYS A 105 13.92 -10.90 -8.08
C CYS A 105 13.68 -11.53 -6.69
N LEU A 106 12.44 -11.94 -6.39
CA LEU A 106 12.08 -12.64 -5.14
C LEU A 106 12.02 -14.16 -5.27
N ASP A 107 12.34 -14.75 -6.43
CA ASP A 107 12.22 -16.19 -6.64
C ASP A 107 13.13 -17.00 -5.70
N SER A 108 14.29 -16.44 -5.33
CA SER A 108 15.22 -17.08 -4.39
C SER A 108 14.65 -17.34 -2.99
N ILE A 109 13.65 -16.55 -2.58
CA ILE A 109 12.97 -16.70 -1.28
C ILE A 109 11.55 -17.26 -1.43
N THR A 110 11.09 -17.48 -2.66
CA THR A 110 9.74 -17.95 -2.95
C THR A 110 9.68 -19.46 -2.77
N THR A 111 8.73 -19.93 -1.96
CA THR A 111 8.42 -21.34 -1.73
C THR A 111 7.28 -21.80 -2.63
N THR A 112 7.02 -23.11 -2.69
CA THR A 112 5.86 -23.65 -3.43
C THR A 112 4.54 -23.09 -2.92
N PHE A 113 4.39 -22.95 -1.59
CA PHE A 113 3.19 -22.39 -0.97
C PHE A 113 2.91 -20.94 -1.40
N ASP A 114 3.94 -20.18 -1.75
CA ASP A 114 3.79 -18.79 -2.20
C ASP A 114 3.27 -18.68 -3.63
N LEU A 115 3.54 -19.70 -4.45
CA LEU A 115 3.06 -19.83 -5.82
C LEU A 115 1.58 -20.22 -5.86
N ASP A 116 1.14 -21.04 -4.91
CA ASP A 116 -0.24 -21.50 -4.80
C ASP A 116 -1.21 -20.39 -4.38
N VAL A 117 -0.72 -19.38 -3.65
CA VAL A 117 -1.50 -18.18 -3.29
C VAL A 117 -1.77 -17.31 -4.53
N PRO A 118 -3.03 -17.04 -4.92
CA PRO A 118 -3.31 -16.21 -6.09
C PRO A 118 -2.86 -14.75 -5.92
N THR A 119 -1.98 -14.25 -6.81
CA THR A 119 -1.47 -12.86 -6.76
C THR A 119 -2.52 -11.80 -7.05
N ALA A 120 -3.61 -12.15 -7.75
CA ALA A 120 -4.66 -11.21 -8.13
C ALA A 120 -5.32 -10.52 -6.91
N GLN A 121 -5.38 -11.21 -5.77
CA GLN A 121 -5.94 -10.68 -4.53
C GLN A 121 -5.05 -9.59 -3.88
N PHE A 122 -3.79 -9.47 -4.33
CA PHE A 122 -2.76 -8.61 -3.74
C PHE A 122 -2.21 -7.56 -4.73
N GLY A 123 -2.96 -7.25 -5.79
CA GLY A 123 -2.56 -6.19 -6.74
C GLY A 123 -1.37 -6.57 -7.63
N SER A 124 -1.22 -7.85 -7.97
CA SER A 124 -0.23 -8.37 -8.92
C SER A 124 1.25 -8.34 -8.48
N SER A 125 1.57 -7.87 -7.27
CA SER A 125 2.94 -7.93 -6.73
C SER A 125 3.14 -9.15 -5.82
N LYS A 126 4.22 -9.92 -6.08
CA LYS A 126 4.70 -10.98 -5.18
C LYS A 126 5.07 -10.41 -3.80
N PHE A 127 5.61 -9.19 -3.77
CA PHE A 127 6.03 -8.54 -2.53
C PHE A 127 4.86 -8.32 -1.56
N ALA A 128 3.71 -7.87 -2.05
CA ALA A 128 2.54 -7.65 -1.20
C ALA A 128 2.08 -8.93 -0.48
N LYS A 129 2.27 -10.11 -1.08
CA LYS A 129 1.98 -11.40 -0.40
C LYS A 129 2.88 -11.62 0.81
N PHE A 130 4.15 -11.26 0.70
CA PHE A 130 5.15 -11.52 1.75
C PHE A 130 5.04 -10.58 2.95
N ILE A 131 4.49 -9.39 2.78
CA ILE A 131 4.50 -8.36 3.83
C ILE A 131 3.13 -8.09 4.44
N THR A 132 2.03 -8.43 3.77
CA THR A 132 0.69 -8.13 4.27
C THR A 132 0.13 -9.28 5.10
N ASP A 133 -0.64 -8.94 6.13
CA ASP A 133 -1.32 -9.93 6.97
C ASP A 133 -2.18 -10.89 6.14
N ALA A 134 -2.90 -10.37 5.15
CA ALA A 134 -3.74 -11.18 4.27
C ALA A 134 -2.90 -12.17 3.42
N GLY A 135 -1.74 -11.74 2.92
CA GLY A 135 -0.83 -12.61 2.17
C GLY A 135 -0.25 -13.71 3.04
N LEU A 136 0.28 -13.34 4.21
CA LEU A 136 0.83 -14.27 5.20
C LEU A 136 -0.22 -15.29 5.68
N LEU A 137 -1.44 -14.84 5.97
CA LEU A 137 -2.53 -15.74 6.39
C LEU A 137 -2.93 -16.71 5.28
N GLN A 138 -2.92 -16.28 4.00
CA GLN A 138 -3.16 -17.19 2.89
C GLN A 138 -2.04 -18.23 2.76
N GLN A 139 -0.77 -17.84 2.88
CA GLN A 139 0.35 -18.78 2.87
C GLN A 139 0.22 -19.83 3.99
N ILE A 140 -0.12 -19.39 5.21
CA ILE A 140 -0.36 -20.31 6.35
C ILE A 140 -1.53 -21.25 6.04
N ARG A 141 -2.61 -20.76 5.42
CA ARG A 141 -3.75 -21.60 5.00
C ARG A 141 -3.29 -22.73 4.09
N PHE A 142 -2.49 -22.45 3.06
CA PHE A 142 -1.98 -23.46 2.13
C PHE A 142 -1.09 -24.49 2.84
N VAL A 143 -0.19 -24.05 3.73
CA VAL A 143 0.61 -24.96 4.55
C VAL A 143 -0.27 -25.89 5.41
N PHE A 144 -1.35 -25.36 6.00
CA PHE A 144 -2.24 -26.16 6.84
C PHE A 144 -3.05 -27.17 6.03
N LEU A 145 -3.52 -26.79 4.84
CA LEU A 145 -4.22 -27.70 3.92
C LEU A 145 -3.31 -28.84 3.48
N GLU A 146 -2.07 -28.55 3.08
CA GLU A 146 -1.08 -29.57 2.69
C GLU A 146 -0.78 -30.54 3.85
N LEU A 147 -0.51 -30.01 5.04
CA LEU A 147 -0.27 -30.85 6.23
C LEU A 147 -1.50 -31.69 6.60
N HIS A 148 -2.71 -31.20 6.35
CA HIS A 148 -3.93 -31.96 6.58
C HIS A 148 -4.10 -33.10 5.56
N HIS A 149 -3.85 -32.84 4.27
CA HIS A 149 -3.88 -33.85 3.20
C HIS A 149 -2.83 -34.94 3.40
N LEU A 150 -1.65 -34.58 3.90
CA LEU A 150 -0.60 -35.54 4.31
C LEU A 150 -0.93 -36.28 5.62
N HIS A 151 -2.09 -36.02 6.24
CA HIS A 151 -2.49 -36.53 7.55
C HIS A 151 -1.47 -36.22 8.66
N LEU A 152 -0.73 -35.12 8.55
CA LEU A 152 0.21 -34.64 9.58
C LEU A 152 -0.48 -33.70 10.57
N LEU A 153 -1.51 -32.96 10.14
CA LEU A 153 -2.30 -32.04 10.95
C LEU A 153 -3.78 -32.45 10.94
N CYS A 154 -4.50 -32.20 12.04
CA CYS A 154 -5.97 -32.22 12.03
C CYS A 154 -6.61 -33.56 11.56
N ARG A 155 -6.00 -34.70 11.89
CA ARG A 155 -6.37 -36.05 11.37
C ARG A 155 -7.81 -36.51 11.64
N ARG A 156 -8.47 -35.95 12.66
CA ARG A 156 -9.80 -36.40 13.13
C ARG A 156 -10.87 -35.32 13.01
N CYS A 157 -10.52 -34.13 12.55
CA CYS A 157 -11.50 -33.07 12.34
C CYS A 157 -11.87 -32.99 10.86
N ASN A 158 -13.14 -32.65 10.61
CA ASN A 158 -13.62 -32.35 9.28
C ASN A 158 -13.25 -30.89 8.94
N LEU A 159 -11.99 -30.68 8.58
CA LEU A 159 -11.44 -29.36 8.28
C LEU A 159 -12.14 -28.74 7.06
N GLU A 160 -12.49 -29.58 6.08
CA GLU A 160 -13.29 -29.20 4.92
C GLU A 160 -14.63 -28.57 5.33
N GLN A 161 -15.40 -29.26 6.18
CA GLN A 161 -16.67 -28.71 6.68
C GLN A 161 -16.45 -27.40 7.44
N SER A 162 -15.39 -27.33 8.27
CA SER A 162 -15.09 -26.13 9.05
C SER A 162 -14.79 -24.92 8.17
N PHE A 163 -14.13 -25.13 7.03
CA PHE A 163 -13.83 -24.09 6.04
C PHE A 163 -15.08 -23.67 5.26
N GLN A 164 -15.92 -24.64 4.89
CA GLN A 164 -17.22 -24.38 4.24
C GLN A 164 -18.14 -23.55 5.15
N ASP A 165 -18.20 -23.85 6.45
CA ASP A 165 -19.04 -23.16 7.42
C ASP A 165 -18.69 -21.65 7.56
N ILE A 166 -17.42 -21.30 7.32
CA ILE A 166 -16.93 -19.91 7.37
C ILE A 166 -16.75 -19.27 5.98
N GLY A 167 -17.16 -19.97 4.91
CA GLY A 167 -17.11 -19.47 3.54
C GLY A 167 -15.70 -19.31 2.95
N ILE A 168 -14.72 -20.06 3.47
CA ILE A 168 -13.36 -20.06 2.94
C ILE A 168 -13.19 -21.27 2.00
N PRO A 169 -12.60 -21.12 0.80
CA PRO A 169 -12.36 -22.24 -0.09
C PRO A 169 -11.51 -23.33 0.58
N PHE A 170 -11.90 -24.59 0.39
CA PHE A 170 -11.06 -25.75 0.71
C PHE A 170 -10.54 -26.31 -0.62
N GLU A 171 -9.52 -25.63 -1.16
CA GLU A 171 -8.92 -26.01 -2.44
C GLU A 171 -7.99 -27.21 -2.23
N ASN A 172 -7.87 -28.05 -3.26
CA ASN A 172 -6.76 -28.98 -3.33
C ASN A 172 -5.50 -28.15 -3.61
N VAL A 173 -4.62 -28.09 -2.60
CA VAL A 173 -3.21 -27.70 -2.79
C VAL A 173 -2.53 -28.80 -3.62
#